data_AF-A0A3R5WXI1-F1
#
_entry.id   AF-A0A3R5WXI1-F1
#
_cell.length_a   1.000
_cell.length_b   1.000
_cell.length_c   1.000
_cell.angle_alpha   90.00
_cell.angle_beta   90.00
_cell.angle_gamma   90.00
#
_symmetry.space_group_name_H-M   'P 1'
#
loop_
_entity.id
_entity.type
_entity.pdbx_description
1 polymer ?
#
loop_
_entity_poly.entity_id
_entity_poly.type
_entity_poly.pdbx_seq_one_letter_code
_entity_poly.pdbx_strand_id
1 'polypeptide(L)'
;MKIGETILKLREAKKMSQEEFAQHYHVTRQTISNWEKEKNYPDLQTLVQISNESGISLDSMLKDNFSLVQEIDKKVRHLKIFKIGTTIVLAIVLLISSYIGIQKGRQNHLIRTYEDTLEEMGFEKEGNNYYLTDSDFKYEVYIFDRPDIWELNQKMSDSEKFIIATLLENNPDLKDNLDVTIRKTNDFITLYLSKGTHTINDTSPQIREYSLDKNGQIKHKEKMDTVDYEIYDQLKDEIANGVKKLNEMYSTLYE
;
A
#
# COMPACT_ATOMS: atom_id res chain seq x y z
N MET A 1 -43.09 9.77 44.71
CA MET A 1 -42.11 9.96 45.79
C MET A 1 -40.73 10.05 45.18
N LYS A 2 -39.97 11.07 45.57
CA LYS A 2 -38.64 11.32 45.01
C LYS A 2 -37.59 10.42 45.63
N ILE A 3 -36.60 9.97 44.86
CA ILE A 3 -35.51 9.11 45.38
C ILE A 3 -34.71 9.87 46.45
N GLY A 4 -34.40 11.16 46.22
CA GLY A 4 -33.69 11.98 47.20
C GLY A 4 -34.42 12.10 48.55
N GLU A 5 -35.75 12.26 48.52
CA GLU A 5 -36.58 12.28 49.72
C GLU A 5 -36.59 10.93 50.45
N THR A 6 -36.59 9.82 49.70
CA THR A 6 -36.55 8.47 50.26
C THR A 6 -35.24 8.23 51.01
N ILE A 7 -34.11 8.65 50.40
CA ILE A 7 -32.77 8.55 50.99
C ILE A 7 -32.69 9.40 52.27
N LEU A 8 -33.19 10.64 52.21
CA LEU A 8 -33.23 11.54 53.35
C LEU A 8 -34.01 10.92 54.53
N LYS A 9 -35.23 10.42 54.26
CA LYS A 9 -36.08 9.78 55.27
C LYS A 9 -35.45 8.52 55.86
N LEU A 10 -34.83 7.67 55.03
CA LEU A 10 -34.13 6.48 55.50
C LEU A 10 -32.96 6.83 56.42
N ARG A 11 -32.16 7.84 56.05
CA ARG A 11 -31.06 8.34 56.88
C ARG A 11 -31.54 8.85 58.23
N GLU A 12 -32.58 9.68 58.23
CA GLU A 12 -33.15 10.27 59.44
C GLU A 12 -33.80 9.22 60.35
N ALA A 13 -34.48 8.23 59.77
CA ALA A 13 -35.04 7.09 60.50
C ALA A 13 -33.95 6.26 61.21
N LYS A 14 -32.77 6.15 60.60
CA LYS A 14 -31.57 5.54 61.19
C LYS A 14 -30.80 6.45 62.14
N LYS A 15 -31.22 7.71 62.30
CA LYS A 15 -30.55 8.74 63.14
C LYS A 15 -29.07 8.98 62.76
N MET A 16 -28.74 8.86 61.49
CA MET A 16 -27.38 9.06 60.98
C MET A 16 -27.20 10.48 60.42
N SER A 17 -26.03 11.07 60.63
CA SER A 17 -25.56 12.23 59.85
C SER A 17 -25.30 11.84 58.40
N GLN A 18 -25.19 12.83 57.50
CA GLN A 18 -24.80 12.55 56.10
C GLN A 18 -23.41 11.89 56.01
N GLU A 19 -22.52 12.15 56.97
CA GLU A 19 -21.19 11.53 57.03
C GLU A 19 -21.28 10.04 57.39
N GLU A 20 -22.03 9.70 58.44
CA GLU A 20 -22.22 8.31 58.87
C GLU A 20 -22.99 7.48 57.83
N PHE A 21 -23.99 8.09 57.19
CA PHE A 21 -24.75 7.43 56.12
C PHE A 21 -23.90 7.23 54.86
N ALA A 22 -22.97 8.16 54.58
CA ALA A 22 -22.01 8.00 53.50
C ALA A 22 -21.05 6.83 53.76
N GLN A 23 -20.58 6.68 55.00
CA GLN A 23 -19.77 5.55 55.42
C GLN A 23 -20.54 4.22 55.26
N HIS A 24 -21.83 4.18 55.62
CA HIS A 24 -22.68 2.99 55.45
C HIS A 24 -22.77 2.51 54.00
N TYR A 25 -22.86 3.44 53.04
CA TYR A 25 -22.93 3.13 51.60
C TYR A 25 -21.56 3.18 50.90
N HIS A 26 -20.46 3.35 51.64
CA HIS A 26 -19.09 3.43 51.09
C HIS A 26 -18.92 4.52 50.02
N VAL A 27 -19.57 5.68 50.23
CA VAL A 27 -19.47 6.85 49.34
C VAL A 27 -19.02 8.07 50.14
N THR A 28 -18.81 9.19 49.45
CA THR A 28 -18.47 10.45 50.13
C THR A 28 -19.73 11.12 50.70
N ARG A 29 -19.58 11.92 51.76
CA ARG A 29 -20.66 12.79 52.27
C ARG A 29 -21.27 13.67 51.18
N GLN A 30 -20.44 14.17 50.27
CA GLN A 30 -20.91 14.99 49.14
C GLN A 30 -21.82 14.20 48.19
N THR A 31 -21.53 12.91 47.99
CA THR A 31 -22.38 11.99 47.21
C THR A 31 -23.76 11.86 47.85
N ILE A 32 -23.85 11.57 49.16
CA ILE A 32 -25.14 11.53 49.88
C ILE A 32 -25.87 12.87 49.78
N SER A 33 -25.18 13.99 49.98
CA SER A 33 -25.78 15.32 49.85
C SER A 33 -26.34 15.58 48.45
N ASN A 34 -25.67 15.08 47.41
CA ASN A 34 -26.12 15.19 46.02
C ASN A 34 -27.32 14.27 45.74
N TRP A 35 -27.36 13.06 46.30
CA TRP A 35 -28.51 12.15 46.19
C TRP A 35 -29.75 12.74 46.85
N GLU A 36 -29.64 13.23 48.08
CA GLU A 36 -30.75 13.85 48.83
C GLU A 36 -31.29 15.10 48.12
N LYS A 37 -30.46 15.79 47.34
CA LYS A 37 -30.82 16.99 46.56
C LYS A 37 -31.18 16.70 45.10
N GLU A 38 -31.30 15.42 44.71
CA GLU A 38 -31.59 14.98 43.33
C GLU A 38 -30.60 15.51 42.26
N LYS A 39 -29.38 15.88 42.66
CA LYS A 39 -28.34 16.35 41.72
C LYS A 39 -27.76 15.21 40.89
N ASN A 40 -27.71 14.03 41.48
CA ASN A 40 -27.41 12.76 40.83
C ASN A 40 -28.10 11.64 41.60
N TYR A 41 -28.07 10.43 41.07
CA TYR A 41 -28.73 9.28 41.69
C TYR A 41 -27.72 8.18 42.02
N PRO A 42 -28.01 7.34 43.03
CA PRO A 42 -27.23 6.14 43.28
C PRO A 42 -27.25 5.20 42.07
N ASP A 43 -26.25 4.32 41.96
CA ASP A 43 -26.30 3.24 40.97
C ASP A 43 -27.41 2.22 41.31
N LEU A 44 -27.70 1.32 40.37
CA LEU A 44 -28.80 0.37 40.52
C LEU A 44 -28.62 -0.56 41.72
N GLN A 45 -27.39 -0.95 42.04
CA GLN A 45 -27.09 -1.82 43.18
C GLN A 45 -27.37 -1.11 44.50
N THR A 46 -26.97 0.16 44.60
CA THR A 46 -27.23 1.01 45.75
C THR A 46 -28.72 1.33 45.88
N LEU A 47 -29.42 1.56 44.76
CA LEU A 47 -30.88 1.73 44.77
C LEU A 47 -31.61 0.47 45.26
N VAL A 48 -31.13 -0.73 44.91
CA VAL A 48 -31.67 -2.00 45.45
C VAL A 48 -31.45 -2.08 46.96
N GLN A 49 -30.28 -1.69 47.46
CA GLN A 49 -30.00 -1.65 48.90
C GLN A 49 -30.93 -0.67 49.63
N ILE A 50 -31.07 0.55 49.11
CA ILE A 50 -31.97 1.57 49.67
C ILE A 50 -33.43 1.08 49.65
N SER A 51 -33.86 0.43 48.56
CA SER A 51 -35.20 -0.15 48.44
C SER A 51 -35.46 -1.20 49.54
N ASN A 52 -34.52 -2.12 49.73
CA ASN A 52 -34.62 -3.17 50.77
C ASN A 52 -34.63 -2.57 52.19
N GLU A 53 -33.80 -1.56 52.46
CA GLU A 53 -33.68 -0.95 53.79
C GLU A 53 -34.84 0.00 54.14
N SER A 54 -35.41 0.68 53.15
CA SER A 54 -36.52 1.63 53.36
C SER A 54 -37.91 0.98 53.32
N GLY A 55 -38.00 -0.27 52.84
CA GLY A 55 -39.27 -0.97 52.64
C GLY A 55 -40.08 -0.45 51.43
N ILE A 56 -39.51 0.45 50.62
CA ILE A 56 -40.14 0.99 49.42
C ILE A 56 -39.65 0.18 48.23
N SER A 57 -40.56 -0.36 47.43
CA SER A 57 -40.20 -1.18 46.27
C SER A 57 -39.41 -0.36 45.24
N LEU A 58 -38.40 -0.98 44.63
CA LEU A 58 -37.61 -0.36 43.57
C LEU A 58 -38.49 0.10 42.41
N ASP A 59 -39.54 -0.66 42.08
CA ASP A 59 -40.55 -0.27 41.08
C ASP A 59 -41.23 1.07 41.43
N SER A 60 -41.62 1.27 42.70
CA SER A 60 -42.18 2.54 43.15
C SER A 60 -41.16 3.68 43.08
N MET A 61 -39.88 3.41 43.40
CA MET A 61 -38.82 4.41 43.30
C MET A 61 -38.53 4.79 41.84
N LEU A 62 -38.60 3.85 40.90
CA LEU A 62 -38.29 4.11 39.48
C LEU A 62 -39.45 4.75 38.73
N LYS A 63 -40.70 4.35 39.00
CA LYS A 63 -41.91 4.89 38.34
C LYS A 63 -42.04 6.40 38.47
N ASP A 64 -41.72 6.92 39.65
CA ASP A 64 -41.80 8.36 39.94
C ASP A 64 -40.56 9.15 39.47
N ASN A 65 -39.52 8.46 38.96
CA ASN A 65 -38.24 9.03 38.54
C ASN A 65 -37.92 8.65 37.09
N PHE A 66 -38.87 8.90 36.18
CA PHE A 66 -38.80 8.50 34.77
C PHE A 66 -37.56 9.04 34.01
N SER A 67 -37.03 10.20 34.41
CA SER A 67 -35.79 10.77 33.85
C SER A 67 -34.58 9.86 34.09
N LEU A 68 -34.47 9.25 35.27
CA LEU A 68 -33.41 8.28 35.60
C LEU A 68 -33.51 7.04 34.71
N VAL A 69 -34.73 6.52 34.53
CA VAL A 69 -34.96 5.33 33.68
C VAL A 69 -34.56 5.63 32.23
N GLN A 70 -34.95 6.79 31.69
CA GLN A 70 -34.55 7.21 30.34
C GLN A 70 -33.02 7.36 30.20
N GLU A 71 -32.34 7.91 31.21
CA GLU A 71 -30.88 8.04 31.19
C GLU A 71 -30.19 6.68 31.16
N ILE A 72 -30.67 5.72 31.95
CA ILE A 72 -30.16 4.34 31.95
C ILE A 72 -30.39 3.71 30.58
N ASP A 73 -31.60 3.79 30.03
CA ASP A 73 -31.94 3.23 28.72
C ASP A 73 -31.09 3.84 27.60
N LYS A 74 -30.88 5.17 27.64
CA LYS A 74 -30.02 5.87 26.68
C LYS A 74 -28.57 5.39 26.76
N LYS A 75 -28.02 5.23 27.97
CA LYS A 75 -26.66 4.70 28.19
C LYS A 75 -26.55 3.27 27.67
N VAL A 76 -27.51 2.40 27.99
CA VAL A 76 -27.55 1.01 27.53
C VAL A 76 -27.63 0.95 25.99
N ARG A 77 -28.49 1.75 25.37
CA ARG A 77 -28.60 1.84 23.90
C ARG A 77 -27.29 2.33 23.28
N HIS A 78 -26.68 3.36 23.84
CA HIS A 78 -25.40 3.89 23.34
C HIS A 78 -24.28 2.84 23.43
N LEU A 79 -24.19 2.10 24.55
CA LEU A 79 -23.21 1.01 24.71
C LEU A 79 -23.42 -0.10 23.69
N LYS A 80 -24.67 -0.48 23.39
CA LYS A 80 -24.98 -1.47 22.34
C LYS A 80 -24.50 -1.00 20.97
N ILE A 81 -24.79 0.25 20.60
CA ILE A 81 -24.37 0.84 19.33
C ILE A 81 -22.84 0.91 19.26
N PHE A 82 -22.18 1.33 20.33
CA PHE A 82 -20.72 1.40 20.39
C PHE A 82 -20.07 0.02 20.24
N LYS A 83 -20.61 -1.03 20.87
CA LYS A 83 -20.13 -2.41 20.71
C LYS A 83 -20.27 -2.91 19.27
N ILE A 84 -21.39 -2.62 18.62
CA ILE A 84 -21.60 -2.98 17.21
C ILE A 84 -20.62 -2.22 16.33
N GLY A 85 -20.50 -0.91 16.52
CA GLY A 85 -19.58 -0.06 15.77
C GLY A 85 -18.12 -0.50 15.90
N THR A 86 -17.66 -0.77 17.12
CA THR A 86 -16.29 -1.29 17.37
C THR A 86 -16.06 -2.64 16.71
N THR A 87 -17.03 -3.56 16.72
CA THR A 87 -16.93 -4.85 16.02
C THR A 87 -16.81 -4.68 14.51
N ILE A 88 -17.60 -3.77 13.93
CA ILE A 88 -17.55 -3.46 12.49
C ILE A 88 -16.19 -2.85 12.12
N VAL A 89 -15.69 -1.90 12.90
CA VAL A 89 -14.38 -1.27 12.66
C VAL A 89 -13.27 -2.31 12.70
N LEU A 90 -13.28 -3.22 13.69
CA LEU A 90 -12.30 -4.31 13.78
C LEU A 90 -12.37 -5.23 12.56
N ALA A 91 -13.57 -5.58 12.09
CA ALA A 91 -13.74 -6.39 10.89
C ALA A 91 -13.17 -5.70 9.64
N ILE A 92 -13.41 -4.39 9.47
CA ILE A 92 -12.86 -3.61 8.36
C ILE A 92 -11.33 -3.58 8.41
N VAL A 93 -10.74 -3.34 9.57
CA VAL A 93 -9.28 -3.35 9.76
C VAL A 93 -8.68 -4.71 9.38
N LEU A 94 -9.32 -5.81 9.79
CA LEU A 94 -8.87 -7.16 9.42
C LEU A 94 -8.94 -7.39 7.91
N LEU A 95 -10.02 -6.97 7.25
CA LEU A 95 -10.17 -7.08 5.80
C LEU A 95 -9.09 -6.29 5.05
N ILE A 96 -8.82 -5.05 5.47
CA ILE A 96 -7.77 -4.21 4.88
C ILE A 96 -6.39 -4.85 5.09
N SER A 97 -6.11 -5.34 6.29
CA SER A 97 -4.82 -5.99 6.59
C SER A 97 -4.60 -7.27 5.76
N SER A 98 -5.66 -8.07 5.58
CA SER A 98 -5.65 -9.26 4.74
C SER A 98 -5.41 -8.90 3.27
N TYR A 99 -6.10 -7.88 2.77
CA TYR A 99 -5.91 -7.35 1.42
C TYR A 99 -4.46 -6.93 1.17
N ILE A 100 -3.88 -6.12 2.07
CA ILE A 100 -2.48 -5.68 1.98
C ILE A 100 -1.53 -6.89 1.98
N GLY A 101 -1.77 -7.88 2.84
CA GLY A 101 -0.97 -9.10 2.91
C GLY A 101 -0.99 -9.89 1.60
N ILE A 102 -2.18 -10.08 1.01
CA ILE A 102 -2.35 -10.77 -0.28
C ILE A 102 -1.62 -10.02 -1.39
N GLN A 103 -1.78 -8.70 -1.47
CA GLN A 103 -1.15 -7.90 -2.53
C GLN A 103 0.37 -7.89 -2.39
N LYS A 104 0.91 -7.73 -1.18
CA LYS A 104 2.34 -7.83 -0.93
C LYS A 104 2.91 -9.21 -1.28
N GLY A 105 2.15 -10.28 -1.02
CA GLY A 105 2.50 -11.64 -1.43
C GLY A 105 2.62 -11.76 -2.95
N ARG A 106 1.63 -11.25 -3.69
CA ARG A 106 1.64 -11.24 -5.16
C ARG A 106 2.78 -10.40 -5.74
N GLN A 107 3.04 -9.21 -5.19
CA GLN A 107 4.18 -8.37 -5.58
C GLN A 107 5.51 -9.10 -5.42
N ASN A 108 5.72 -9.71 -4.25
CA ASN A 108 6.95 -10.43 -3.98
C ASN A 108 7.10 -11.63 -4.90
N HIS A 109 6.01 -12.31 -5.24
CA HIS A 109 6.06 -13.41 -6.20
C HIS A 109 6.43 -12.91 -7.60
N LEU A 110 5.81 -11.83 -8.10
CA LEU A 110 6.14 -11.23 -9.39
C LEU A 110 7.63 -10.87 -9.50
N ILE A 111 8.16 -10.18 -8.50
CA ILE A 111 9.57 -9.74 -8.49
C ILE A 111 10.51 -10.95 -8.44
N ARG A 112 10.22 -11.93 -7.56
CA ARG A 112 11.06 -13.13 -7.45
C ARG A 112 11.06 -13.94 -8.74
N THR A 113 9.90 -14.20 -9.33
CA THR A 113 9.84 -14.91 -10.61
C THR A 113 10.64 -14.17 -11.68
N TYR A 114 10.56 -12.85 -11.73
CA TYR A 114 11.35 -12.05 -12.69
C TYR A 114 12.86 -12.12 -12.43
N GLU A 115 13.30 -12.00 -11.18
CA GLU A 115 14.71 -12.13 -10.80
C GLU A 115 15.24 -13.56 -11.04
N ASP A 116 14.46 -14.58 -10.68
CA ASP A 116 14.79 -16.00 -10.89
C ASP A 116 14.93 -16.28 -12.40
N THR A 117 14.02 -15.79 -13.26
CA THR A 117 14.13 -15.95 -14.72
C THR A 117 15.40 -15.27 -15.27
N LEU A 118 15.76 -14.09 -14.77
CA LEU A 118 16.99 -13.40 -15.17
C LEU A 118 18.25 -14.22 -14.79
N GLU A 119 18.29 -14.75 -13.56
CA GLU A 119 19.38 -15.61 -13.09
C GLU A 119 19.47 -16.91 -13.91
N GLU A 120 18.33 -17.55 -14.23
CA GLU A 120 18.27 -18.75 -15.08
C GLU A 120 18.77 -18.48 -16.51
N MET A 121 18.51 -17.29 -17.04
CA MET A 121 19.02 -16.83 -18.33
C MET A 121 20.51 -16.43 -18.31
N GLY A 122 21.13 -16.41 -17.12
CA GLY A 122 22.54 -16.08 -16.92
C GLY A 122 22.84 -14.59 -16.78
N PHE A 123 21.82 -13.74 -16.54
CA PHE A 123 22.05 -12.34 -16.24
C PHE A 123 22.74 -12.18 -14.88
N GLU A 124 23.69 -11.26 -14.82
CA GLU A 124 24.39 -10.86 -13.60
C GLU A 124 23.85 -9.53 -13.09
N LYS A 125 23.78 -9.38 -11.77
CA LYS A 125 23.25 -8.18 -11.12
C LYS A 125 24.34 -7.10 -10.98
N GLU A 126 24.08 -5.90 -11.47
CA GLU A 126 24.90 -4.70 -11.28
C GLU A 126 24.06 -3.57 -10.70
N GLY A 127 24.22 -3.33 -9.39
CA GLY A 127 23.40 -2.34 -8.68
C GLY A 127 21.90 -2.71 -8.71
N ASN A 128 21.10 -1.87 -9.36
CA ASN A 128 19.65 -2.07 -9.54
C ASN A 128 19.29 -2.67 -10.91
N ASN A 129 20.28 -3.00 -11.73
CA ASN A 129 20.08 -3.49 -13.09
C ASN A 129 20.66 -4.89 -13.23
N TYR A 130 20.29 -5.55 -14.32
CA TYR A 130 20.81 -6.86 -14.71
C TYR A 130 21.44 -6.73 -16.08
N TYR A 131 22.58 -7.38 -16.28
CA TYR A 131 23.25 -7.43 -17.57
C TYR A 131 23.67 -8.84 -17.95
N LEU A 132 23.76 -9.10 -19.24
CA LEU A 132 24.30 -10.33 -19.80
C LEU A 132 25.16 -9.93 -21.00
N THR A 133 26.37 -10.46 -21.10
CA THR A 133 27.28 -10.12 -22.21
C THR A 133 27.59 -11.37 -23.01
N ASP A 134 27.49 -11.30 -24.34
CA ASP A 134 27.99 -12.33 -25.25
C ASP A 134 29.17 -11.82 -26.08
N SER A 135 29.45 -12.44 -27.25
CA SER A 135 30.56 -12.02 -28.11
C SER A 135 30.35 -10.64 -28.73
N ASP A 136 29.10 -10.23 -28.96
CA ASP A 136 28.76 -9.12 -29.83
C ASP A 136 28.07 -7.99 -29.04
N PHE A 137 27.23 -8.33 -28.05
CA PHE A 137 26.38 -7.39 -27.33
C PHE A 137 26.48 -7.52 -25.81
N LYS A 138 26.33 -6.37 -25.12
CA LYS A 138 25.88 -6.28 -23.73
C LYS A 138 24.37 -6.07 -23.72
N TYR A 139 23.64 -6.99 -23.11
CA TYR A 139 22.20 -6.89 -22.85
C TYR A 139 21.97 -6.31 -21.46
N GLU A 140 21.03 -5.38 -21.33
CA GLU A 140 20.68 -4.74 -20.07
C GLU A 140 19.16 -4.73 -19.87
N VAL A 141 18.75 -5.04 -18.64
CA VAL A 141 17.37 -4.99 -18.18
C VAL A 141 17.31 -4.33 -16.80
N TYR A 142 16.26 -3.56 -16.54
CA TYR A 142 16.11 -2.76 -15.33
C TYR A 142 15.07 -3.37 -14.40
N ILE A 143 15.32 -3.32 -13.09
CA ILE A 143 14.28 -3.62 -12.12
C ILE A 143 13.17 -2.57 -12.26
N PHE A 144 11.94 -3.05 -12.38
CA PHE A 144 10.73 -2.25 -12.47
C PHE A 144 10.28 -1.78 -11.08
N ASP A 145 9.53 -0.68 -11.04
CA ASP A 145 9.00 -0.18 -9.78
C ASP A 145 7.97 -1.15 -9.22
N ARG A 146 7.95 -1.28 -7.89
CA ARG A 146 6.94 -2.12 -7.24
C ARG A 146 5.56 -1.52 -7.53
N PRO A 147 4.62 -2.28 -8.11
CA PRO A 147 3.26 -1.77 -8.33
C PRO A 147 2.63 -1.37 -7.00
N ASP A 148 1.68 -0.43 -7.01
CA ASP A 148 1.02 -0.01 -5.78
C ASP A 148 0.25 -1.19 -5.15
N ILE A 149 0.29 -1.29 -3.82
CA ILE A 149 -0.49 -2.27 -3.04
C ILE A 149 -1.99 -2.13 -3.34
N TRP A 150 -2.46 -0.94 -3.72
CA TRP A 150 -3.85 -0.70 -4.08
C TRP A 150 -4.23 -1.19 -5.48
N GLU A 151 -3.27 -1.55 -6.33
CA GLU A 151 -3.58 -2.14 -7.63
C GLU A 151 -4.12 -3.57 -7.48
N LEU A 152 -5.26 -3.84 -8.10
CA LEU A 152 -5.88 -5.17 -8.04
C LEU A 152 -5.01 -6.23 -8.74
N ASN A 153 -4.36 -5.83 -9.83
CA ASN A 153 -3.55 -6.68 -10.68
C ASN A 153 -2.08 -6.29 -10.51
N GLN A 154 -1.37 -7.05 -9.68
CA GLN A 154 0.06 -6.87 -9.43
C GLN A 154 0.85 -7.36 -10.64
N LYS A 155 1.03 -6.49 -11.63
CA LYS A 155 1.74 -6.76 -12.88
C LYS A 155 2.72 -5.65 -13.20
N MET A 156 3.75 -5.96 -13.98
CA MET A 156 4.67 -4.96 -14.52
C MET A 156 3.94 -4.07 -15.54
N SER A 157 4.23 -2.76 -15.53
CA SER A 157 3.75 -1.84 -16.56
C SER A 157 4.41 -2.15 -17.91
N ASP A 158 3.68 -1.99 -19.00
CA ASP A 158 4.23 -2.22 -20.35
C ASP A 158 5.38 -1.25 -20.68
N SER A 159 5.43 -0.08 -20.03
CA SER A 159 6.54 0.88 -20.16
C SER A 159 7.85 0.37 -19.55
N GLU A 160 7.78 -0.55 -18.60
CA GLU A 160 8.93 -1.13 -17.88
C GLU A 160 9.43 -2.41 -18.56
N LYS A 161 8.64 -2.97 -19.49
CA LYS A 161 9.00 -4.16 -20.27
C LYS A 161 9.84 -3.78 -21.47
N PHE A 162 11.16 -3.70 -21.29
CA PHE A 162 12.09 -3.52 -22.38
C PHE A 162 13.45 -4.14 -22.09
N ILE A 163 14.17 -4.48 -23.16
CA ILE A 163 15.55 -4.95 -23.11
C ILE A 163 16.37 -4.04 -24.01
N ILE A 164 17.57 -3.67 -23.55
CA ILE A 164 18.55 -2.91 -24.31
C ILE A 164 19.68 -3.86 -24.69
N ALA A 165 20.13 -3.82 -25.94
CA ALA A 165 21.36 -4.46 -26.38
C ALA A 165 22.31 -3.39 -26.93
N THR A 166 23.50 -3.28 -26.36
CA THR A 166 24.55 -2.36 -26.81
C THR A 166 25.67 -3.16 -27.45
N LEU A 167 26.00 -2.82 -28.70
CA LEU A 167 27.08 -3.47 -29.44
C LEU A 167 28.43 -3.15 -28.77
N LEU A 168 29.29 -4.16 -28.59
CA LEU A 168 30.57 -4.00 -27.92
C LEU A 168 31.61 -3.36 -28.85
N GLU A 169 32.40 -2.41 -28.33
CA GLU A 169 33.45 -1.65 -29.07
C GLU A 169 34.55 -2.53 -29.70
N ASN A 170 34.68 -3.79 -29.28
CA ASN A 170 35.68 -4.72 -29.82
C ASN A 170 35.37 -5.19 -31.25
N ASN A 171 34.24 -4.77 -31.84
CA ASN A 171 33.95 -5.07 -33.24
C ASN A 171 34.85 -4.19 -34.14
N PRO A 172 35.78 -4.76 -34.92
CA PRO A 172 36.77 -4.01 -35.71
C PRO A 172 36.17 -3.05 -36.75
N ASP A 173 34.87 -3.16 -37.03
CA ASP A 173 34.14 -2.31 -37.99
C ASP A 173 33.60 -1.01 -37.36
N LEU A 174 33.70 -0.82 -36.03
CA LEU A 174 33.29 0.41 -35.34
C LEU A 174 34.32 1.53 -35.54
N LYS A 175 33.89 2.66 -36.11
CA LYS A 175 34.65 3.92 -36.12
C LYS A 175 34.74 4.48 -34.70
N ASP A 176 35.90 5.03 -34.31
CA ASP A 176 36.11 5.70 -33.03
C ASP A 176 34.91 6.58 -32.63
N ASN A 177 34.32 6.33 -31.45
CA ASN A 177 33.19 7.05 -30.84
C ASN A 177 31.78 6.82 -31.44
N LEU A 178 31.47 5.61 -31.93
CA LEU A 178 30.12 5.22 -32.34
C LEU A 178 29.51 4.22 -31.34
N ASP A 179 28.41 4.61 -30.68
CA ASP A 179 27.60 3.70 -29.89
C ASP A 179 26.39 3.21 -30.70
N VAL A 180 26.23 1.89 -30.76
CA VAL A 180 25.09 1.24 -31.42
C VAL A 180 24.27 0.49 -30.38
N THR A 181 23.01 0.89 -30.21
CA THR A 181 22.12 0.31 -29.21
C THR A 181 20.79 -0.07 -29.84
N ILE A 182 20.23 -1.22 -29.45
CA ILE A 182 18.94 -1.71 -29.90
C ILE A 182 18.04 -1.84 -28.67
N ARG A 183 16.87 -1.22 -28.70
CA ARG A 183 15.85 -1.34 -27.66
C ARG A 183 14.67 -2.15 -28.17
N LYS A 184 14.31 -3.23 -27.47
CA LYS A 184 13.09 -4.02 -27.71
C LYS A 184 12.04 -3.67 -26.66
N THR A 185 10.86 -3.26 -27.09
CA THR A 185 9.63 -3.15 -26.27
C THR A 185 8.55 -4.08 -26.84
N ASN A 186 7.35 -4.13 -26.25
CA ASN A 186 6.25 -4.94 -26.78
C ASN A 186 5.95 -4.61 -28.24
N ASP A 187 5.89 -3.31 -28.55
CA ASP A 187 5.37 -2.81 -29.82
C ASP A 187 6.48 -2.48 -30.83
N PHE A 188 7.70 -2.19 -30.35
CA PHE A 188 8.75 -1.60 -31.17
C PHE A 188 10.12 -2.25 -30.96
N ILE A 189 10.91 -2.23 -32.03
CA ILE A 189 12.35 -2.46 -32.01
C ILE A 189 12.98 -1.19 -32.57
N THR A 190 13.81 -0.53 -31.77
CA THR A 190 14.41 0.76 -32.12
C THR A 190 15.93 0.64 -32.10
N LEU A 191 16.56 1.00 -33.21
CA LEU A 191 18.00 1.19 -33.34
C LEU A 191 18.35 2.63 -32.97
N TYR A 192 19.32 2.78 -32.08
CA TYR A 192 19.94 4.04 -31.71
C TYR A 192 21.39 4.05 -32.20
N LEU A 193 21.76 5.10 -32.93
CA LEU A 193 23.13 5.39 -33.32
C LEU A 193 23.54 6.69 -32.63
N SER A 194 24.58 6.64 -31.81
CA SER A 194 25.14 7.83 -31.15
C SER A 194 26.59 8.05 -31.56
N LYS A 195 26.93 9.28 -31.92
CA LYS A 195 28.30 9.68 -32.28
C LYS A 195 28.82 10.67 -31.24
N GLY A 196 29.91 10.33 -30.57
CA GLY A 196 30.54 11.19 -29.56
C GLY A 196 31.63 12.10 -30.13
N THR A 197 31.51 13.41 -29.94
CA THR A 197 32.67 14.31 -29.90
C THR A 197 32.84 14.77 -28.46
N HIS A 198 33.81 14.22 -27.73
CA HIS A 198 34.24 14.78 -26.44
C HIS A 198 35.04 16.06 -26.69
N THR A 199 34.38 17.18 -27.01
CA THR A 199 34.97 18.52 -26.92
C THR A 199 34.40 19.26 -25.73
N ILE A 200 35.30 19.86 -24.96
CA ILE A 200 35.15 20.32 -23.57
C ILE A 200 34.07 21.42 -23.37
N ASN A 201 33.44 21.93 -24.43
CA ASN A 201 32.41 22.97 -24.38
C ASN A 201 31.22 22.62 -25.31
N ASP A 202 30.13 22.08 -24.74
CA ASP A 202 28.78 21.92 -25.32
C ASP A 202 28.67 21.00 -26.57
N THR A 203 28.08 19.81 -26.52
CA THR A 203 26.63 19.54 -26.51
C THR A 203 26.41 18.02 -26.36
N SER A 204 25.24 17.61 -25.87
CA SER A 204 24.84 16.20 -25.72
C SER A 204 25.09 15.35 -26.99
N PRO A 205 25.38 14.03 -26.86
CA PRO A 205 25.58 13.15 -28.02
C PRO A 205 24.43 13.27 -29.01
N GLN A 206 24.72 13.36 -30.31
CA GLN A 206 23.65 13.29 -31.32
C GLN A 206 23.17 11.84 -31.42
N ILE A 207 22.11 11.53 -30.68
CA ILE A 207 21.43 10.24 -30.72
C ILE A 207 20.39 10.30 -31.84
N ARG A 208 20.51 9.42 -32.83
CA ARG A 208 19.51 9.23 -33.89
C ARG A 208 18.83 7.87 -33.72
N GLU A 209 17.51 7.85 -33.88
CA GLU A 209 16.68 6.67 -33.67
C GLU A 209 15.97 6.21 -34.95
N TYR A 210 15.93 4.90 -35.17
CA TYR A 210 15.37 4.27 -36.35
C TYR A 210 14.56 3.03 -35.98
N SER A 211 13.36 2.88 -36.55
CA SER A 211 12.53 1.69 -36.31
C SER A 211 13.00 0.51 -37.15
N LEU A 212 13.22 -0.63 -36.49
CA LEU A 212 13.49 -1.92 -37.10
C LEU A 212 12.22 -2.77 -37.17
N ASP A 213 12.18 -3.70 -38.11
CA ASP A 213 11.22 -4.80 -38.12
C ASP A 213 11.67 -5.95 -37.20
N LYS A 214 10.85 -7.01 -37.13
CA LYS A 214 11.13 -8.18 -36.29
C LYS A 214 12.41 -8.96 -36.65
N ASN A 215 12.97 -8.73 -37.84
CA ASN A 215 14.18 -9.36 -38.35
C ASN A 215 15.39 -8.40 -38.27
N GLY A 216 15.23 -7.22 -37.68
CA GLY A 216 16.28 -6.21 -37.57
C GLY A 216 16.48 -5.36 -38.83
N GLN A 217 15.51 -5.33 -39.76
CA GLN A 217 15.61 -4.49 -40.96
C GLN A 217 14.98 -3.12 -40.75
N ILE A 218 15.62 -2.06 -41.25
CA ILE A 218 15.09 -0.69 -41.20
C ILE A 218 13.74 -0.58 -41.95
N LYS A 219 12.71 -0.09 -41.26
CA LYS A 219 11.35 0.06 -41.82
C LYS A 219 11.16 1.27 -42.75
N HIS A 220 11.89 2.35 -42.49
CA HIS A 220 11.74 3.65 -43.18
C HIS A 220 13.10 4.15 -43.67
N LYS A 221 13.70 3.42 -44.61
CA LYS A 221 15.05 3.73 -45.15
C LYS A 221 15.14 5.15 -45.70
N GLU A 222 14.06 5.67 -46.27
CA GLU A 222 13.96 7.02 -46.81
C GLU A 222 14.12 8.14 -45.76
N LYS A 223 13.96 7.82 -44.47
CA LYS A 223 14.13 8.76 -43.36
C LYS A 223 15.50 8.69 -42.71
N MET A 224 16.37 7.80 -43.19
CA MET A 224 17.70 7.58 -42.64
C MET A 224 18.72 8.51 -43.31
N ASP A 225 19.61 9.09 -42.50
CA ASP A 225 20.74 9.89 -43.00
C ASP A 225 21.70 8.97 -43.77
N THR A 226 22.31 9.46 -44.85
CA THR A 226 23.17 8.65 -45.72
C THR A 226 24.34 8.03 -44.92
N VAL A 227 24.94 8.80 -44.01
CA VAL A 227 26.06 8.33 -43.18
C VAL A 227 25.62 7.26 -42.20
N ASP A 228 24.43 7.38 -41.63
CA ASP A 228 23.89 6.37 -40.72
C ASP A 228 23.47 5.11 -41.46
N TYR A 229 22.94 5.25 -42.69
CA TYR A 229 22.64 4.10 -43.53
C TYR A 229 23.89 3.30 -43.86
N GLU A 230 25.01 3.94 -44.19
CA GLU A 230 26.30 3.26 -44.42
C GLU A 230 26.76 2.47 -43.19
N ILE A 231 26.62 3.05 -41.99
CA ILE A 231 26.94 2.36 -40.72
C ILE A 231 26.02 1.16 -40.51
N TYR A 232 24.71 1.34 -40.69
CA TYR A 232 23.75 0.26 -40.56
C TYR A 232 24.00 -0.85 -41.59
N ASP A 233 24.37 -0.51 -42.83
CA ASP A 233 24.64 -1.49 -43.89
C ASP A 233 25.87 -2.34 -43.57
N GLN A 234 26.89 -1.74 -42.93
CA GLN A 234 28.07 -2.44 -42.41
C GLN A 234 27.74 -3.39 -41.26
N LEU A 235 26.88 -2.98 -40.33
CA LEU A 235 26.55 -3.73 -39.11
C LEU A 235 25.25 -4.54 -39.22
N LYS A 236 24.73 -4.72 -40.44
CA LYS A 236 23.36 -5.19 -40.65
C LYS A 236 23.14 -6.60 -40.11
N ASP A 237 24.13 -7.46 -40.26
CA ASP A 237 24.04 -8.87 -39.85
C ASP A 237 24.14 -8.99 -38.33
N GLU A 238 25.02 -8.21 -37.68
CA GLU A 238 25.11 -8.08 -36.22
C GLU A 238 23.81 -7.55 -35.63
N ILE A 239 23.23 -6.50 -36.23
CA ILE A 239 21.95 -5.93 -35.80
C ILE A 239 20.83 -6.96 -35.94
N ALA A 240 20.77 -7.69 -37.04
CA ALA A 240 19.75 -8.73 -37.24
C ALA A 240 19.88 -9.86 -36.20
N ASN A 241 21.10 -10.31 -35.91
CA ASN A 241 21.38 -11.32 -34.90
C ASN A 241 21.03 -10.82 -33.49
N GLY A 242 21.41 -9.59 -33.16
CA GLY A 242 21.06 -8.92 -31.90
C GLY A 242 19.54 -8.82 -31.71
N VAL A 243 18.80 -8.45 -32.76
CA VAL A 243 17.33 -8.39 -32.72
C VAL A 243 16.71 -9.77 -32.52
N LYS A 244 17.23 -10.81 -33.17
CA LYS A 244 16.74 -12.18 -32.96
C LYS A 244 16.87 -12.59 -31.50
N LYS A 245 18.06 -12.40 -30.92
CA LYS A 245 18.32 -12.75 -29.52
C LYS A 245 17.50 -11.88 -28.54
N LEU A 246 17.34 -10.59 -28.82
CA LEU A 246 16.44 -9.71 -28.07
C LEU A 246 14.99 -10.20 -28.08
N ASN A 247 14.48 -10.68 -29.22
CA ASN A 247 13.12 -11.21 -29.29
C ASN A 247 12.96 -12.48 -28.45
N GLU A 248 13.94 -13.39 -28.47
CA GLU A 248 13.95 -14.61 -27.65
C GLU A 248 13.98 -14.26 -26.15
N MET A 249 14.85 -13.32 -25.74
CA MET A 249 14.92 -12.86 -24.36
C MET A 249 13.64 -12.15 -23.92
N TYR A 250 13.07 -11.30 -24.77
CA TYR A 250 11.86 -10.55 -24.47
C TYR A 250 10.67 -11.47 -24.23
N SER A 251 10.50 -12.48 -25.10
CA SER A 251 9.43 -13.48 -24.94
C SER A 251 9.61 -14.25 -23.63
N THR A 252 10.84 -14.70 -23.33
CA THR A 252 11.13 -15.44 -22.09
C THR A 252 10.86 -14.62 -20.82
N LEU A 253 11.16 -13.31 -20.83
CA LEU A 253 11.02 -12.45 -19.66
C LEU A 253 9.60 -11.91 -19.44
N TYR A 254 8.82 -11.71 -20.50
CA TYR A 254 7.62 -10.89 -20.44
C TYR A 254 6.33 -11.54 -20.99
N GLU A 255 6.40 -12.72 -21.63
CA GLU A 255 5.25 -13.44 -22.22
C GLU A 255 4.98 -14.78 -21.51
#